data_AF-A0A8D2QQW8-F1
#
_entry.id   AF-A0A8D2QQW8-F1
#
_cell.length_a   1.000
_cell.length_b   1.000
_cell.length_c   1.000
_cell.angle_alpha   90.00
_cell.angle_beta   90.00
_cell.angle_gamma   90.00
#
_symmetry.space_group_name_H-M   'P 1'
#
loop_
_entity.id
_entity.type
_entity.pdbx_description
1 polymer ?
#
loop_
_entity_poly.entity_id
_entity_poly.type
_entity_poly.pdbx_seq_one_letter_code
_entity_poly.pdbx_strand_id
1 'polypeptide(L)' 'MQRSAIGKLGVEAFEAVYSCLKQARQQNASEEEIRSSLEKLVSRASDCFEVDQLLYFEEQLQASQPHLQL' A
#
# COMPACT_ATOMS: atom_id res chain seq x y z
N MET A 1 -9.10 3.69 -7.73
CA MET A 1 -8.23 2.57 -7.32
C MET A 1 -8.66 1.99 -5.98
N GLN A 2 -8.75 2.79 -4.91
CA GLN A 2 -9.20 2.32 -3.59
C GLN A 2 -10.49 1.46 -3.60
N ARG A 3 -11.58 1.94 -4.24
CA ARG A 3 -12.84 1.16 -4.32
C ARG A 3 -12.70 -0.17 -5.07
N SER A 4 -11.77 -0.28 -6.02
CA SER A 4 -11.47 -1.53 -6.74
C SER A 4 -10.70 -2.50 -5.85
N ALA A 5 -9.67 -2.00 -5.17
CA ALA A 5 -8.87 -2.79 -4.24
C ALA A 5 -9.72 -3.33 -3.08
N ILE A 6 -10.60 -2.49 -2.51
CA ILE A 6 -11.58 -2.90 -1.50
C ILE A 6 -12.55 -3.96 -2.06
N GLY A 7 -12.97 -3.84 -3.32
CA GLY A 7 -13.84 -4.85 -3.96
C GLY A 7 -13.16 -6.20 -4.18
N LYS A 8 -11.83 -6.21 -4.38
CA LYS A 8 -11.04 -7.44 -4.60
C LYS A 8 -10.60 -8.10 -3.30
N LEU A 9 -10.17 -7.31 -2.32
CA LEU A 9 -9.61 -7.79 -1.05
C LEU A 9 -10.66 -7.88 0.06
N GLY A 10 -11.72 -7.07 -0.01
CA GLY A 10 -12.55 -6.74 1.15
C GLY A 10 -11.94 -5.60 1.97
N VAL A 11 -12.77 -4.95 2.79
CA VAL A 11 -12.37 -3.77 3.57
C VAL A 11 -11.26 -4.09 4.56
N GLU A 12 -11.41 -5.16 5.35
CA GLU A 12 -10.46 -5.53 6.40
C GLU A 12 -9.08 -5.93 5.82
N ALA A 13 -9.06 -6.76 4.78
CA ALA A 13 -7.81 -7.15 4.13
C ALA A 13 -7.15 -5.97 3.40
N PHE A 14 -7.95 -5.09 2.79
CA PHE A 14 -7.43 -3.85 2.20
C PHE A 14 -6.74 -2.97 3.25
N GLU A 15 -7.38 -2.73 4.39
CA GLU A 15 -6.81 -1.90 5.46
C GLU A 15 -5.52 -2.51 6.05
N ALA A 16 -5.50 -3.83 6.22
CA ALA A 16 -4.31 -4.54 6.69
C ALA A 16 -3.15 -4.46 5.69
N VAL A 17 -3.40 -4.72 4.41
CA VAL A 17 -2.41 -4.62 3.34
C VAL A 17 -1.91 -3.19 3.18
N TYR A 18 -2.82 -2.21 3.18
CA TYR A 18 -2.49 -0.79 3.07
C TYR A 18 -1.58 -0.35 4.22
N SER A 19 -1.93 -0.72 5.46
CA SER A 19 -1.11 -0.38 6.64
C SER A 19 0.25 -1.06 6.60
N CYS A 20 0.30 -2.34 6.22
CA CYS A 20 1.54 -3.10 6.08
C CYS A 20 2.49 -2.48 5.04
N LEU A 21 1.99 -2.21 3.83
CA LEU A 21 2.78 -1.61 2.75
C LEU A 21 3.26 -0.20 3.11
N LYS A 22 2.40 0.61 3.71
CA LYS A 22 2.74 1.96 4.15
C LYS A 22 3.85 1.95 5.20
N GLN A 23 3.76 1.06 6.18
CA GLN A 23 4.80 0.88 7.20
C GLN A 23 6.11 0.38 6.59
N ALA A 24 6.04 -0.58 5.67
CA ALA A 24 7.22 -1.11 5.00
C ALA A 24 7.97 -0.02 4.23
N ARG A 25 7.26 0.86 3.51
CA ARG A 25 7.86 2.00 2.81
C ARG A 25 8.47 3.02 3.75
N GLN A 26 7.80 3.34 4.86
CA GLN A 26 8.35 4.23 5.89
C GLN A 26 9.63 3.67 6.54
N GLN A 27 9.74 2.35 6.65
CA GLN A 27 10.89 1.65 7.23
C GLN A 27 11.98 1.32 6.21
N ASN A 28 11.80 1.66 4.92
CA ASN A 28 12.66 1.18 3.83
C ASN A 28 12.87 -0.35 3.88
N ALA A 29 11.81 -1.09 4.22
CA ALA A 29 11.85 -2.54 4.27
C ALA A 29 12.21 -3.11 2.89
N SER A 30 12.94 -4.22 2.90
CA SER A 30 13.32 -4.91 1.68
C SER A 30 12.11 -5.54 0.99
N GLU A 31 12.21 -5.76 -0.33
CA GLU A 31 11.14 -6.42 -1.09
C GLU A 31 10.80 -7.81 -0.54
N GLU A 32 11.78 -8.53 0.03
CA GLU A 32 11.58 -9.83 0.64
C GLU A 32 10.74 -9.76 1.92
N GLU A 33 10.98 -8.76 2.79
CA GLU A 33 10.19 -8.52 3.99
C GLU A 33 8.76 -8.09 3.65
N ILE A 34 8.61 -7.26 2.62
CA ILE A 34 7.30 -6.86 2.09
C ILE A 34 6.55 -8.09 1.62
N ARG A 35 7.18 -8.91 0.77
CA ARG A 35 6.56 -10.13 0.22
C ARG A 35 6.14 -11.10 1.33
N SER A 36 7.02 -11.37 2.29
CA SER A 36 6.72 -12.24 3.44
C SER A 36 5.56 -11.72 4.29
N SER A 37 5.43 -10.41 4.43
CA SER A 37 4.33 -9.79 5.17
C SER A 37 3.01 -9.85 4.40
N LEU A 38 3.05 -9.63 3.09
CA LEU A 38 1.87 -9.71 2.22
C LEU A 38 1.33 -11.14 2.07
N GLU A 39 2.20 -12.15 1.99
CA GLU A 39 1.80 -13.57 1.91
C GLU A 39 0.98 -14.03 3.12
N LYS A 40 1.12 -13.36 4.27
CA LYS A 40 0.31 -13.63 5.48
C LYS A 40 -1.06 -12.95 5.45
N LEU A 41 -1.21 -11.91 4.63
CA LEU A 41 -2.41 -11.07 4.57
C LEU A 41 -3.30 -11.40 3.38
N VAL A 42 -2.72 -11.86 2.26
CA VAL A 42 -3.46 -12.17 1.05
C VAL A 42 -3.04 -13.51 0.45
N SER A 43 -4.01 -14.19 -0.16
CA SER A 43 -3.76 -15.45 -0.86
C SER A 43 -3.07 -15.25 -2.22
N ARG A 44 -3.17 -14.06 -2.82
CA ARG A 44 -2.54 -13.74 -4.11
C ARG A 44 -1.90 -12.35 -4.05
N ALA A 45 -0.60 -12.29 -4.32
CA ALA A 45 0.14 -11.03 -4.38
C ALA A 45 -0.41 -10.05 -5.44
N SER A 46 -1.08 -10.56 -6.49
CA SER A 46 -1.76 -9.73 -7.51
C SER A 46 -2.84 -8.82 -6.92
N ASP A 47 -3.45 -9.22 -5.80
CA ASP A 47 -4.53 -8.46 -5.17
C ASP A 47 -3.99 -7.24 -4.43
N CYS A 48 -2.69 -7.24 -4.06
CA CYS A 48 -2.00 -6.12 -3.44
C CYS A 48 -1.54 -5.04 -4.44
N PHE A 49 -1.48 -5.36 -5.74
CA PHE A 49 -0.91 -4.44 -6.75
C PHE A 49 -1.65 -3.09 -6.79
N GLU A 50 -2.99 -3.11 -6.71
CA GLU A 50 -3.77 -1.86 -6.71
C GLU A 50 -3.58 -1.05 -5.42
N VAL A 51 -3.24 -1.71 -4.31
CA VAL A 51 -2.96 -1.05 -3.02
C VAL A 51 -1.58 -0.41 -3.05
N ASP A 52 -0.58 -1.11 -3.60
CA ASP A 52 0.77 -0.59 -3.81
C ASP A 52 0.77 0.61 -4.77
N GLN A 53 0.03 0.50 -5.87
CA GLN A 53 -0.15 1.59 -6.82
C GLN A 53 -0.85 2.80 -6.19
N LEU A 54 -1.87 2.57 -5.35
CA LEU A 54 -2.54 3.64 -4.60
C LEU A 54 -1.55 4.40 -3.72
N LEU A 55 -0.75 3.69 -2.91
CA LEU A 55 0.27 4.29 -2.04
C LEU A 55 1.32 5.08 -2.83
N TYR A 56 1.74 4.56 -3.99
CA TYR A 56 2.69 5.27 -4.85
C TYR A 56 2.13 6.60 -5.37
N PHE A 57 0.85 6.64 -5.74
CA PHE A 57 0.20 7.90 -6.13
C PHE A 57 0.02 8.85 -4.95
N GLU A 58 -0.30 8.36 -3.75
CA GLU A 58 -0.39 9.18 -2.54
C GLU A 58 0.96 9.82 -2.20
N GLU A 59 2.05 9.06 -2.26
CA GLU A 59 3.41 9.54 -2.04
C GLU A 59 3.83 10.58 -3.09
N GLN A 60 3.54 10.32 -4.37
CA GLN A 60 3.81 11.29 -5.43
C GLN A 60 2.98 12.57 -5.27
N LEU A 61 1.71 12.46 -4.88
CA LEU A 61 0.87 13.63 -4.58
C LEU A 61 1.44 14.42 -3.42
N GLN A 62 1.87 13.74 -2.35
CA GLN A 62 2.50 14.37 -1.19
C GLN A 62 3.83 15.03 -1.54
N ALA A 63 4.66 14.39 -2.38
CA ALA A 63 5.93 14.95 -2.86
C ALA A 63 5.73 16.10 -3.87
N SER A 64 4.63 16.09 -4.61
CA SER A 64 4.27 17.14 -5.58
C SER A 64 3.55 18.32 -4.92
N GLN A 65 3.08 18.17 -3.67
CA GLN A 65 2.57 19.31 -2.94
C GLN A 65 3.76 20.23 -2.62
N PRO A 66 3.75 21.50 -3.10
CA PRO A 66 4.74 22.45 -2.61
C PRO A 66 4.54 22.51 -1.10
N HIS A 67 5.61 22.29 -0.33
CA HIS A 67 5.63 22.58 1.09
C HIS A 67 5.27 24.06 1.25
N LEU A 68 3.99 24.35 1.40
CA LEU A 68 3.48 25.65 1.79
C LEU A 68 3.85 25.74 3.27
N GLN A 69 5.10 26.11 3.52
CA GLN A 69 5.56 26.63 4.79
C GLN A 69 4.75 27.92 5.00
N LEU A 70 3.64 27.78 5.72
CA LEU A 70 2.96 28.90 6.37
C LEU A 70 3.78 29.36 7.58
#